data_AF-A0A973JH32-F1
#
_entry.id   AF-A0A973JH32-F1
#
_cell.length_a   1.000
_cell.length_b   1.000
_cell.length_c   1.000
_cell.angle_alpha   90.00
_cell.angle_beta   90.00
_cell.angle_gamma   90.00
#
_symmetry.space_group_name_H-M   'P 1'
#
loop_
_entity.id
_entity.type
_entity.pdbx_description
1 polymer ?
#
loop_
_entity_poly.entity_id
_entity_poly.type
_entity_poly.pdbx_seq_one_letter_code
_entity_poly.pdbx_strand_id
1 'polypeptide(L)'
;PGTEAQGWAAIKAMQGPPSVTGTLLKNHGVLATGTNLSRAFAAACRIEMAAKIYLLALQIGDPVILTDAQIKEIKRVYLKK
;
A
#
# COMPACT_ATOMS: atom_id res chain seq x y z
N PRO A 1 12.88 6.79 -15.17
CA PRO A 1 11.85 7.67 -14.57
C PRO A 1 11.24 8.53 -15.67
N GLY A 2 9.97 8.94 -15.55
CA GLY A 2 9.36 9.92 -16.47
C GLY A 2 8.95 9.40 -17.85
N THR A 3 8.94 8.08 -18.07
CA THR A 3 8.44 7.48 -19.33
C THR A 3 6.96 7.13 -19.22
N GLU A 4 6.20 7.25 -20.30
CA GLU A 4 4.78 6.86 -20.35
C GLU A 4 4.55 5.39 -19.94
N ALA A 5 5.40 4.49 -20.41
CA ALA A 5 5.34 3.05 -20.08
C ALA A 5 5.37 2.80 -18.56
N GLN A 6 6.13 3.59 -17.81
CA GLN A 6 6.18 3.50 -16.34
C GLN A 6 4.89 4.01 -15.69
N GLY A 7 4.27 5.05 -16.25
CA GLY A 7 2.95 5.52 -15.81
C GLY A 7 1.88 4.45 -15.98
N TRP A 8 1.83 3.82 -17.15
CA TRP A 8 0.89 2.72 -17.42
C TRP A 8 1.12 1.51 -16.52
N ALA A 9 2.38 1.14 -16.27
CA ALA A 9 2.71 0.05 -15.34
C ALA A 9 2.21 0.35 -13.91
N ALA A 10 2.39 1.58 -13.42
CA ALA A 10 1.91 1.99 -12.10
C ALA A 10 0.38 1.94 -12.02
N ILE A 11 -0.33 2.45 -13.03
CA ILE A 11 -1.80 2.39 -13.11
C ILE A 11 -2.27 0.94 -13.10
N LYS A 12 -1.67 0.08 -13.93
CA LYS A 12 -2.03 -1.35 -14.00
C LYS A 12 -1.85 -2.06 -12.66
N ALA A 13 -0.79 -1.76 -11.91
CA ALA A 13 -0.55 -2.34 -10.59
C ALA A 13 -1.57 -1.90 -9.53
N MET A 14 -2.23 -0.76 -9.73
CA MET A 14 -3.28 -0.25 -8.84
C MET A 14 -4.70 -0.66 -9.28
N GLN A 15 -4.85 -1.21 -10.49
CA GLN A 15 -6.12 -1.74 -10.99
C GLN A 15 -6.30 -3.20 -10.57
N GLY A 16 -7.46 -3.50 -9.97
CA GLY A 16 -7.84 -4.86 -9.59
C GLY A 16 -8.49 -4.91 -8.20
N PRO A 17 -9.18 -6.01 -7.86
CA PRO A 17 -9.68 -6.22 -6.51
C PRO A 17 -8.55 -6.69 -5.57
N PRO A 18 -8.40 -6.09 -4.37
CA PRO A 18 -9.06 -4.86 -3.91
C PRO A 18 -8.43 -3.61 -4.55
N SER A 19 -9.25 -2.60 -4.82
CA SER A 19 -8.73 -1.29 -5.25
C SER A 19 -7.79 -0.73 -4.18
N VAL A 20 -6.57 -0.36 -4.58
CA VAL A 20 -5.56 0.21 -3.69
C VAL A 20 -5.31 1.68 -4.00
N THR A 21 -4.87 2.43 -2.99
CA THR A 21 -4.55 3.86 -3.11
C THR A 21 -3.05 4.12 -3.28
N GLY A 22 -2.27 3.10 -3.62
CA GLY A 22 -0.86 3.28 -3.94
C GLY A 22 -0.16 1.98 -4.33
N THR A 23 1.02 2.11 -4.93
CA THR A 23 1.85 1.00 -5.42
C THR A 23 3.34 1.30 -5.26
N LEU A 24 4.14 0.24 -5.15
CA LEU A 24 5.60 0.34 -5.16
C LEU A 24 6.12 0.37 -6.59
N LEU A 25 7.01 1.32 -6.86
CA LEU A 25 7.75 1.45 -8.11
C LEU A 25 9.10 0.76 -7.92
N LYS A 26 9.31 -0.34 -8.65
CA LYS A 26 10.53 -1.16 -8.58
C LYS A 26 11.79 -0.27 -8.69
N ASN A 27 12.67 -0.37 -7.69
CA ASN A 27 13.92 0.39 -7.59
C ASN A 27 13.76 1.93 -7.58
N HIS A 28 12.60 2.47 -7.20
CA HIS A 28 12.36 3.91 -7.25
C HIS A 28 11.68 4.47 -5.99
N GLY A 29 10.50 3.97 -5.62
CA GLY A 29 9.75 4.55 -4.50
C GLY A 29 8.29 4.13 -4.48
N VAL A 30 7.41 5.03 -4.02
CA VAL A 30 5.96 4.80 -3.93
C VAL A 30 5.20 5.83 -4.76
N LEU A 31 4.15 5.38 -5.44
CA LEU A 31 3.11 6.25 -6.00
C LEU A 31 1.84 6.05 -5.17
N ALA A 32 1.23 7.14 -4.70
CA ALA A 32 0.02 7.10 -3.89
C ALA A 32 -1.01 8.12 -4.37
N THR A 33 -2.28 7.77 -4.24
CA THR A 33 -3.43 8.61 -4.64
C THR A 33 -4.37 8.82 -3.46
N GLY A 34 -5.22 9.84 -3.58
CA GLY A 34 -6.24 10.16 -2.59
C GLY A 34 -7.19 11.22 -3.14
N THR A 35 -8.34 11.40 -2.49
CA THR A 35 -9.34 12.40 -2.90
C THR A 35 -8.87 13.84 -2.72
N ASN A 36 -7.77 14.04 -1.99
CA ASN A 36 -7.03 15.29 -1.86
C ASN A 36 -5.58 15.00 -1.47
N LEU A 37 -4.73 16.04 -1.47
CA LEU A 37 -3.31 15.90 -1.18
C LEU A 37 -3.03 15.30 0.21
N SER A 38 -3.77 15.71 1.24
CA SER A 38 -3.61 15.17 2.60
C SER A 38 -3.88 13.66 2.65
N ARG A 39 -4.92 13.19 1.95
CA ARG A 39 -5.25 11.75 1.86
C ARG A 39 -4.22 10.96 1.07
N ALA A 40 -3.70 11.52 -0.03
CA ALA A 40 -2.64 10.89 -0.82
C ALA A 40 -1.34 10.76 0.00
N PHE A 41 -0.95 11.83 0.70
CA PHE A 41 0.21 11.82 1.59
C PHE A 41 0.04 10.81 2.74
N ALA A 42 -1.13 10.79 3.38
CA ALA A 42 -1.42 9.81 4.43
C ALA A 42 -1.42 8.36 3.90
N ALA A 43 -1.76 8.12 2.63
CA ALA A 43 -1.60 6.81 2.01
C ALA A 43 -0.12 6.44 1.83
N ALA A 44 0.71 7.37 1.32
CA ALA A 44 2.15 7.15 1.19
C ALA A 44 2.82 6.83 2.55
N CYS A 45 2.52 7.59 3.60
CA CYS A 45 3.06 7.33 4.94
C CYS A 45 2.65 5.96 5.51
N ARG A 46 1.41 5.52 5.26
CA ARG A 46 0.94 4.19 5.70
C ARG A 46 1.67 3.06 4.96
N ILE A 47 1.89 3.23 3.66
CA ILE A 47 2.66 2.27 2.85
C ILE A 47 4.09 2.18 3.37
N GLU A 48 4.75 3.32 3.61
CA GLU A 48 6.11 3.37 4.16
C GLU A 48 6.20 2.68 5.53
N MET A 49 5.25 2.97 6.44
CA MET A 49 5.22 2.34 7.75
C MET A 49 5.07 0.82 7.65
N ALA A 50 4.16 0.34 6.80
CA ALA A 50 3.96 -1.09 6.58
C ALA A 50 5.20 -1.76 5.96
N ALA A 51 5.83 -1.12 4.96
CA ALA A 51 7.05 -1.60 4.33
C ALA A 51 8.21 -1.68 5.33
N LYS A 52 8.38 -0.67 6.19
CA LYS A 52 9.39 -0.66 7.24
C LYS A 52 9.18 -1.79 8.24
N ILE A 53 7.95 -1.97 8.74
CA ILE A 53 7.63 -3.07 9.66
C ILE A 53 7.92 -4.42 9.01
N TYR A 54 7.48 -4.61 7.77
CA TYR A 54 7.71 -5.84 7.02
C TYR A 54 9.20 -6.13 6.81
N LEU A 55 9.96 -5.12 6.39
CA LEU A 55 11.41 -5.23 6.19
C LEU A 55 12.13 -5.61 7.49
N LEU A 56 11.79 -4.95 8.60
CA LEU A 56 12.37 -5.25 9.92
C LEU A 56 12.01 -6.65 10.40
N ALA A 57 10.77 -7.09 10.20
CA ALA A 57 10.35 -8.45 10.54
C ALA A 57 11.17 -9.50 9.76
N LEU A 58 11.38 -9.29 8.46
CA LEU A 58 12.22 -10.15 7.62
C LEU A 58 13.68 -10.25 8.10
N GLN A 59 14.19 -9.25 8.83
CA GLN A 59 15.55 -9.34 9.39
C GLN A 59 15.67 -10.31 10.56
N ILE A 60 14.56 -10.65 11.22
CA ILE A 60 14.53 -11.46 12.45
C ILE A 60 13.73 -12.77 12.30
N GLY A 61 13.10 -13.00 11.14
CA GLY A 61 12.36 -14.21 10.84
C GLY A 61 11.24 -13.98 9.82
N ASP A 62 10.24 -14.85 9.83
CA ASP A 62 9.11 -14.76 8.91
C ASP A 62 7.95 -13.94 9.53
N PRO A 63 7.49 -12.86 8.87
CA PRO A 63 6.35 -12.09 9.35
C PRO A 63 5.05 -12.90 9.25
N VAL A 64 4.26 -12.88 10.33
CA VAL A 64 2.93 -13.49 10.35
C VAL A 64 1.94 -12.57 9.62
N ILE A 65 1.49 -13.00 8.45
CA ILE A 65 0.55 -12.25 7.62
C ILE A 65 -0.89 -12.41 8.13
N LEU A 66 -1.64 -11.31 8.19
CA LEU A 66 -3.05 -11.33 8.55
C LEU A 66 -3.88 -12.01 7.45
N THR A 67 -4.77 -12.90 7.87
CA THR A 67 -5.76 -13.53 6.99
C THR A 67 -6.83 -12.52 6.57
N ASP A 68 -7.51 -12.78 5.45
CA ASP A 68 -8.62 -11.96 4.99
C ASP A 68 -9.74 -11.80 6.04
N ALA A 69 -9.98 -12.85 6.83
CA ALA A 69 -10.94 -12.82 7.93
C ALA A 69 -10.53 -11.85 9.05
N GLN A 70 -9.24 -11.86 9.43
CA GLN A 70 -8.69 -10.91 10.41
C GLN A 70 -8.71 -9.48 9.88
N ILE A 71 -8.37 -9.27 8.60
CA ILE A 71 -8.46 -7.95 7.96
C ILE A 71 -9.91 -7.46 7.94
N LYS A 72 -10.88 -8.33 7.63
CA LYS A 72 -12.30 -8.00 7.64
C LYS A 72 -12.80 -7.64 9.04
N GLU A 73 -12.34 -8.36 10.06
CA GLU A 73 -12.66 -8.07 11.46
C GLU A 73 -12.08 -6.72 11.91
N ILE A 74 -10.81 -6.44 11.63
CA ILE A 74 -10.18 -5.14 11.89
C ILE A 74 -10.98 -4.03 11.20
N LYS A 75 -11.33 -4.19 9.93
CA LYS A 75 -12.18 -3.24 9.20
C LYS A 75 -13.52 -3.04 9.90
N ARG A 76 -14.18 -4.11 10.36
CA ARG A 76 -15.45 -4.03 11.10
C ARG A 76 -15.33 -3.23 12.41
N VAL A 77 -14.20 -3.34 13.11
CA VAL A 77 -13.96 -2.62 14.38
C VAL A 77 -13.63 -1.14 14.12
N TYR A 78 -12.72 -0.86 13.19
CA TYR A 78 -12.14 0.49 13.02
C TYR A 78 -12.81 1.35 11.93
N LEU A 79 -13.57 0.75 11.01
CA LEU A 79 -14.30 1.50 9.97
C LEU A 79 -15.77 1.72 10.30
N LYS A 80 -16.22 1.39 11.53
CA LYS A 80 -17.53 1.83 12.01
C LYS A 80 -17.56 3.35 12.09
N LYS A 81 -18.24 3.94 11.11
CA LYS A 81 -18.90 5.24 11.18
C LYS A 81 -20.39 5.00 10.99
#